data_AF-A0A4C2ECQ4-F1
#
_entry.id   AF-A0A4C2ECQ4-F1
#
_cell.length_a   1.000
_cell.length_b   1.000
_cell.length_c   1.000
_cell.angle_alpha   90.00
_cell.angle_beta   90.00
_cell.angle_gamma   90.00
#
_symmetry.space_group_name_H-M   'P 1'
#
loop_
_entity.id
_entity.type
_entity.pdbx_description
1 polymer ?
#
loop_
_entity_poly.entity_id
_entity_poly.type
_entity_poly.pdbx_seq_one_letter_code
_entity_poly.pdbx_strand_id
1 'polypeptide(L)'
;MGTLKTVGVLLVVAAAAVGGSVALGVLGTPGVESVDNHFAGVSNQTTTVATALTVNNPNPVGVQLGGVGINYTISMNGVEMARGAKQGVGIGTGNSTLQFSTEMQNDRIPPWWVTHIDNGETTTVGIDSAVTSSTLGGRSVSVSQERTIETDLLGQFNATETRPVEADQPLVSDPVLYINETRGAWDQGNLTQSETPLDLGFDVYNPKPYPYTITKVGYTIRMNDVTVGEGETDRGYVLSPGEETTLEANTAIQNENLDRWWVSHLQRNQRTDLYIDFYLVLEGGGEQFRVDLDSIDYQQEIETDIFGNKAQYPTGNGTSAEPDDGSGDESPDGDEETETPTPTPTETETDDGLLSDGETETETATATETETTETETATPTETETDDGLLG
;
A
#
# COMPACT_ATOMS: atom_id res chain seq x y z
N MET A 1 6.60 -77.16 -36.63
CA MET A 1 7.71 -77.25 -35.66
C MET A 1 8.83 -76.35 -36.17
N GLY A 2 9.19 -75.31 -35.42
CA GLY A 2 10.24 -74.33 -35.77
C GLY A 2 9.76 -72.89 -35.62
N THR A 3 10.01 -72.29 -34.46
CA THR A 3 9.67 -70.93 -34.06
C THR A 3 10.94 -70.11 -33.72
N LEU A 4 10.76 -68.78 -33.67
CA LEU A 4 11.60 -67.67 -33.15
C LEU A 4 12.56 -67.01 -34.16
N LYS A 5 12.30 -65.75 -34.58
CA LYS A 5 12.55 -64.42 -33.92
C LYS A 5 14.07 -64.14 -33.87
N THR A 6 14.65 -63.03 -34.37
CA THR A 6 14.44 -61.57 -34.12
C THR A 6 15.42 -60.85 -35.09
N VAL A 7 15.26 -59.64 -35.64
CA VAL A 7 15.56 -58.29 -35.09
C VAL A 7 15.45 -57.31 -36.27
N GLY A 8 14.86 -56.13 -36.06
CA GLY A 8 14.96 -54.99 -36.98
C GLY A 8 15.97 -53.94 -36.50
N VAL A 9 16.64 -53.26 -37.45
CA VAL A 9 17.46 -52.04 -37.30
C VAL A 9 17.40 -51.32 -38.68
N LEU A 10 16.64 -50.24 -38.85
CA LEU A 10 17.00 -48.79 -38.76
C LEU A 10 17.99 -48.24 -39.82
N LEU A 11 17.47 -47.25 -40.60
CA LEU A 11 18.10 -45.99 -41.09
C LEU A 11 19.17 -46.10 -42.21
N VAL A 12 19.35 -45.22 -43.22
CA VAL A 12 19.06 -43.78 -43.45
C VAL A 12 19.41 -43.48 -44.94
N VAL A 13 18.51 -42.93 -45.78
CA VAL A 13 18.40 -41.52 -46.29
C VAL A 13 18.94 -41.27 -47.72
N ALA A 14 18.18 -40.40 -48.43
CA ALA A 14 18.48 -39.50 -49.57
C ALA A 14 17.98 -39.93 -50.96
N ALA A 15 17.29 -39.13 -51.78
CA ALA A 15 16.76 -37.76 -51.66
C ALA A 15 15.85 -37.42 -52.88
N ALA A 16 14.88 -36.52 -52.66
CA ALA A 16 14.27 -35.52 -53.58
C ALA A 16 13.53 -36.01 -54.87
N ALA A 17 12.41 -35.46 -55.35
CA ALA A 17 11.80 -34.13 -55.19
C ALA A 17 10.30 -34.12 -55.62
N VAL A 18 9.51 -33.39 -54.82
CA VAL A 18 8.47 -32.40 -55.19
C VAL A 18 7.29 -32.82 -56.08
N GLY A 19 6.11 -32.79 -55.45
CA GLY A 19 4.80 -32.71 -56.10
C GLY A 19 3.75 -32.10 -55.15
N GLY A 20 3.89 -30.80 -54.86
CA GLY A 20 2.84 -29.87 -54.45
C GLY A 20 1.84 -30.32 -53.36
N SER A 21 2.26 -30.31 -52.09
CA SER A 21 1.31 -30.20 -50.98
C SER A 21 1.02 -28.73 -50.70
N VAL A 22 -0.24 -28.37 -50.85
CA VAL A 22 -0.82 -27.08 -50.46
C VAL A 22 -0.56 -26.86 -48.97
N ALA A 23 0.35 -25.92 -48.64
CA ALA A 23 0.57 -25.44 -47.28
C ALA A 23 -0.55 -24.47 -46.86
N LEU A 24 -1.77 -24.99 -46.69
CA LEU A 24 -2.81 -24.37 -45.86
C LEU A 24 -2.63 -24.96 -44.46
N GLY A 25 -1.60 -24.60 -43.70
CA GLY A 25 -1.41 -23.25 -43.17
C GLY A 25 -2.24 -23.12 -41.90
N VAL A 26 -1.86 -23.83 -40.83
CA VAL A 26 -2.48 -23.63 -39.51
C VAL A 26 -2.09 -22.22 -39.08
N LEU A 27 -2.97 -21.25 -39.32
CA LEU A 27 -2.78 -19.90 -38.79
C LEU A 27 -2.87 -19.98 -37.26
N GLY A 28 -1.77 -19.70 -36.59
CA GLY A 28 -1.69 -19.61 -35.14
C GLY A 28 -2.52 -18.43 -34.62
N THR A 29 -2.99 -18.54 -33.38
CA THR A 29 -3.69 -17.44 -32.71
C THR A 29 -2.69 -16.43 -32.17
N PRO A 30 -2.82 -15.14 -32.48
CA PRO A 30 -2.06 -14.11 -31.79
C PRO A 30 -2.27 -14.22 -30.28
N GLY A 31 -1.20 -14.08 -29.50
CA GLY A 31 -1.22 -14.14 -28.04
C GLY A 31 -0.69 -12.85 -27.44
N VAL A 32 -1.14 -12.51 -26.23
CA VAL A 32 -0.56 -11.42 -25.45
C VAL A 32 0.63 -11.98 -24.67
N GLU A 33 1.80 -11.35 -24.85
CA GLU A 33 3.06 -11.72 -24.18
C GLU A 33 3.25 -10.93 -22.88
N SER A 34 3.00 -9.62 -22.91
CA SER A 34 3.10 -8.75 -21.73
C SER A 34 2.06 -7.63 -21.76
N VAL A 35 1.66 -7.17 -20.58
CA VAL A 35 0.91 -5.93 -20.40
C VAL A 35 1.57 -5.14 -19.28
N ASP A 36 2.23 -4.04 -19.65
CA ASP A 36 2.96 -3.18 -18.74
C ASP A 36 2.18 -1.88 -18.57
N ASN A 37 1.89 -1.50 -17.31
CA ASN A 37 1.11 -0.31 -16.99
C ASN A 37 1.91 0.60 -16.08
N HIS A 38 1.85 1.91 -16.28
CA HIS A 38 2.41 2.88 -15.36
C HIS A 38 1.58 4.16 -15.36
N PHE A 39 1.65 4.91 -14.28
CA PHE A 39 1.07 6.24 -14.22
C PHE A 39 1.91 7.19 -15.09
N ALA A 40 1.25 7.89 -16.01
CA ALA A 40 1.89 8.81 -16.95
C ALA A 40 1.55 10.29 -16.66
N GLY A 41 0.54 10.53 -15.83
CA GLY A 41 0.14 11.87 -15.45
C GLY A 41 -1.02 11.86 -14.47
N VAL A 42 -1.15 12.92 -13.69
CA VAL A 42 -2.25 13.10 -12.75
C VAL A 42 -2.72 14.56 -12.77
N SER A 43 -4.03 14.75 -12.79
CA SER A 43 -4.71 16.03 -12.66
C SER A 43 -5.73 15.94 -11.52
N ASN A 44 -6.42 17.04 -11.22
CA ASN A 44 -7.46 17.03 -10.18
C ASN A 44 -8.59 16.03 -10.45
N GLN A 45 -8.95 15.80 -11.71
CA GLN A 45 -10.12 14.99 -12.08
C GLN A 45 -9.74 13.60 -12.60
N THR A 46 -8.59 13.48 -13.24
CA THR A 46 -8.19 12.24 -13.92
C THR A 46 -6.74 11.88 -13.64
N THR A 47 -6.48 10.59 -13.68
CA THR A 47 -5.14 10.00 -13.68
C THR A 47 -4.94 9.27 -15.00
N THR A 48 -3.85 9.57 -15.70
CA THR A 48 -3.50 8.87 -16.95
C THR A 48 -2.66 7.64 -16.64
N VAL A 49 -3.11 6.49 -17.12
CA VAL A 49 -2.33 5.25 -17.12
C VAL A 49 -1.86 4.99 -18.55
N ALA A 50 -0.55 4.86 -18.74
CA ALA A 50 0.03 4.42 -20.00
C ALA A 50 0.22 2.90 -19.97
N THR A 51 -0.21 2.25 -21.04
CA THR A 51 -0.16 0.80 -21.21
C THR A 51 0.69 0.46 -22.43
N ALA A 52 1.66 -0.43 -22.25
CA ALA A 52 2.39 -1.10 -23.31
C ALA A 52 1.97 -2.57 -23.37
N LEU A 53 1.26 -2.93 -24.45
CA LEU A 53 0.79 -4.29 -24.69
C LEU A 53 1.67 -4.95 -25.75
N THR A 54 2.39 -6.01 -25.40
CA THR A 54 3.15 -6.79 -26.37
C THR A 54 2.31 -7.97 -26.85
N VAL A 55 2.06 -8.04 -28.15
CA VAL A 55 1.31 -9.13 -28.80
C VAL A 55 2.24 -9.90 -29.72
N ASN A 56 2.29 -11.23 -29.58
CA ASN A 56 2.95 -12.12 -30.52
C ASN A 56 1.96 -12.62 -31.57
N ASN A 57 2.26 -12.40 -32.85
CA ASN A 57 1.54 -12.99 -33.96
C ASN A 57 2.41 -14.06 -34.63
N PRO A 58 2.15 -15.36 -34.41
CA PRO A 58 2.96 -16.44 -34.98
C PRO A 58 2.74 -16.63 -36.50
N ASN A 59 1.84 -15.87 -37.12
CA ASN A 59 1.51 -16.03 -38.52
C ASN A 59 2.53 -15.35 -39.44
N PRO A 60 2.99 -16.02 -40.51
CA PRO A 60 3.98 -15.49 -41.47
C PRO A 60 3.43 -14.32 -42.31
N VAL A 61 2.16 -13.99 -42.16
CA VAL A 61 1.52 -12.79 -42.69
C VAL A 61 1.08 -11.91 -41.52
N GLY A 62 1.48 -10.64 -41.54
CA GLY A 62 0.99 -9.66 -40.58
C GLY A 62 -0.51 -9.45 -40.75
N VAL A 63 -1.23 -9.26 -39.65
CA VAL A 63 -2.64 -8.87 -39.70
C VAL A 63 -2.68 -7.36 -39.90
N GLN A 64 -2.40 -6.91 -41.13
CA GLN A 64 -2.33 -5.49 -41.49
C GLN A 64 -3.70 -4.85 -41.75
N LEU A 65 -4.78 -5.56 -41.49
CA LEU A 65 -6.13 -5.20 -41.93
C LEU A 65 -7.02 -4.66 -40.82
N GLY A 66 -6.52 -3.78 -39.94
CA GLY A 66 -7.35 -2.94 -39.05
C GLY A 66 -8.47 -3.64 -38.26
N GLY A 67 -8.40 -4.97 -38.11
CA GLY A 67 -9.48 -5.81 -37.61
C GLY A 67 -9.25 -6.26 -36.19
N VAL A 68 -8.15 -5.82 -35.58
CA VAL A 68 -7.85 -6.12 -34.19
C VAL A 68 -8.42 -5.01 -33.31
N GLY A 69 -9.35 -5.41 -32.45
CA GLY A 69 -9.86 -4.62 -31.34
C GLY A 69 -9.23 -5.10 -30.04
N ILE A 70 -8.80 -4.17 -29.21
CA ILE A 70 -8.22 -4.41 -27.89
C ILE A 70 -9.13 -3.72 -26.90
N ASN A 71 -9.62 -4.45 -25.91
CA ASN A 71 -10.30 -3.90 -24.75
C ASN A 71 -9.45 -4.17 -23.53
N TYR A 72 -9.46 -3.23 -22.60
CA TYR A 72 -8.63 -3.26 -21.41
C TYR A 72 -9.38 -2.66 -20.24
N THR A 73 -9.32 -3.28 -19.06
CA THR A 73 -9.94 -2.80 -17.83
C THR A 73 -8.95 -2.90 -16.67
N ILE A 74 -8.84 -1.83 -15.88
CA ILE A 74 -8.12 -1.80 -14.60
C ILE A 74 -9.18 -1.79 -13.50
N SER A 75 -9.03 -2.67 -12.53
CA SER A 75 -9.82 -2.66 -11.30
C SER A 75 -8.93 -2.69 -10.07
N MET A 76 -9.44 -2.14 -8.97
CA MET A 76 -8.80 -2.22 -7.65
C MET A 76 -9.88 -2.70 -6.68
N ASN A 77 -9.70 -3.89 -6.11
CA ASN A 77 -10.73 -4.58 -5.30
C ASN A 77 -12.10 -4.68 -6.01
N GLY A 78 -12.08 -4.91 -7.33
CA GLY A 78 -13.30 -4.99 -8.14
C GLY A 78 -13.94 -3.64 -8.49
N VAL A 79 -13.45 -2.52 -7.96
CA VAL A 79 -13.84 -1.18 -8.42
C VAL A 79 -13.17 -0.92 -9.77
N GLU A 80 -13.96 -0.77 -10.83
CA GLU A 80 -13.45 -0.39 -12.16
C GLU A 80 -12.88 1.02 -12.12
N MET A 81 -11.55 1.12 -12.23
CA MET A 81 -10.81 2.37 -12.20
C MET A 81 -10.71 2.98 -13.60
N ALA A 82 -10.42 2.14 -14.60
CA ALA A 82 -10.22 2.59 -15.96
C ALA A 82 -10.68 1.52 -16.96
N ARG A 83 -11.24 1.96 -18.09
CA ARG A 83 -11.55 1.11 -19.24
C ARG A 83 -11.10 1.77 -20.53
N GLY A 84 -10.29 1.05 -21.30
CA GLY A 84 -9.78 1.48 -22.60
C GLY A 84 -10.21 0.54 -23.72
N ALA A 85 -10.40 1.09 -24.92
CA ALA A 85 -10.61 0.30 -26.12
C ALA A 85 -9.85 0.90 -27.31
N LYS A 86 -9.17 0.07 -28.09
CA LYS A 86 -8.47 0.48 -29.31
C LYS A 86 -8.86 -0.43 -30.46
N GLN A 87 -9.31 0.14 -31.56
CA GLN A 87 -9.67 -0.59 -32.78
C GLN A 87 -8.71 -0.22 -33.91
N GLY A 88 -8.74 -0.98 -35.01
CA GLY A 88 -7.94 -0.62 -36.19
C GLY A 88 -6.46 -0.94 -36.05
N VAL A 89 -6.07 -1.74 -35.05
CA VAL A 89 -4.65 -1.97 -34.77
C VAL A 89 -4.06 -2.98 -35.75
N GLY A 90 -2.99 -2.57 -36.44
CA GLY A 90 -2.18 -3.48 -37.25
C GLY A 90 -1.19 -4.22 -36.36
N ILE A 91 -1.14 -5.54 -36.50
CA ILE A 91 -0.17 -6.38 -35.79
C ILE A 91 0.74 -7.04 -36.83
N GLY A 92 2.04 -6.79 -36.70
CA GLY A 92 3.06 -7.39 -37.56
C GLY A 92 3.16 -8.90 -37.38
N THR A 93 4.14 -9.54 -38.00
CA THR A 93 4.52 -10.91 -37.66
C THR A 93 5.50 -10.89 -36.49
N GLY A 94 5.41 -11.86 -35.58
CA GLY A 94 6.19 -11.90 -34.35
C GLY A 94 5.67 -10.92 -33.30
N ASN A 95 6.56 -10.40 -32.44
CA ASN A 95 6.21 -9.48 -31.37
C ASN A 95 5.93 -8.08 -31.93
N SER A 96 4.82 -7.48 -31.48
CA SER A 96 4.46 -6.08 -31.73
C SER A 96 4.03 -5.44 -30.43
N THR A 97 4.66 -4.33 -30.05
CA THR A 97 4.29 -3.57 -28.86
C THR A 97 3.35 -2.43 -29.23
N LEU A 98 2.23 -2.37 -28.54
CA LEU A 98 1.14 -1.43 -28.77
C LEU A 98 1.02 -0.51 -27.57
N GLN A 99 1.21 0.79 -27.82
CA GLN A 99 1.12 1.81 -26.78
C GLN A 99 -0.23 2.51 -26.85
N PHE A 100 -0.84 2.71 -25.70
CA PHE A 100 -2.05 3.51 -25.54
C PHE A 100 -2.14 4.06 -24.12
N SER A 101 -2.99 5.06 -23.94
CA SER A 101 -3.24 5.68 -22.64
C SER A 101 -4.72 5.59 -22.32
N THR A 102 -5.03 5.37 -21.05
CA THR A 102 -6.39 5.33 -20.52
C THR A 102 -6.50 6.35 -19.40
N GLU A 103 -7.63 7.05 -19.33
CA GLU A 103 -7.93 7.96 -18.22
C GLU A 103 -8.75 7.22 -17.16
N MET A 104 -8.23 7.21 -15.94
CA MET A 104 -8.95 6.85 -14.73
C MET A 104 -9.60 8.12 -14.16
N GLN A 105 -10.88 8.03 -13.77
CA GLN A 105 -11.56 9.13 -13.08
C GLN A 105 -11.21 9.08 -11.59
N ASN A 106 -10.76 10.18 -11.02
CA ASN A 106 -10.35 10.24 -9.61
C ASN A 106 -11.54 10.12 -8.65
N ASP A 107 -12.77 10.34 -9.12
CA ASP A 107 -14.00 10.09 -8.35
C ASP A 107 -14.21 8.60 -7.99
N ARG A 108 -13.41 7.69 -8.57
CA ARG A 108 -13.34 6.27 -8.21
C ARG A 108 -12.43 5.98 -7.03
N ILE A 109 -11.64 6.95 -6.56
CA ILE A 109 -10.77 6.77 -5.40
C ILE A 109 -11.57 6.57 -4.11
N PRO A 110 -12.58 7.39 -3.76
CA PRO A 110 -13.40 7.15 -2.57
C PRO A 110 -14.04 5.75 -2.50
N PRO A 111 -14.73 5.24 -3.54
CA PRO A 111 -15.29 3.90 -3.46
C PRO A 111 -14.22 2.79 -3.44
N TRP A 112 -13.07 2.96 -4.10
CA TRP A 112 -11.95 2.02 -3.95
C TRP A 112 -11.40 2.03 -2.53
N TRP A 113 -11.18 3.21 -1.94
CA TRP A 113 -10.65 3.35 -0.59
C TRP A 113 -11.47 2.58 0.44
N VAL A 114 -12.80 2.70 0.37
CA VAL A 114 -13.71 1.92 1.22
C VAL A 114 -13.44 0.43 1.12
N THR A 115 -13.31 -0.11 -0.10
CA THR A 115 -13.01 -1.54 -0.27
C THR A 115 -11.60 -1.92 0.22
N HIS A 116 -10.65 -0.99 0.20
CA HIS A 116 -9.30 -1.21 0.70
C HIS A 116 -9.32 -1.34 2.24
N ILE A 117 -10.01 -0.44 2.94
CA ILE A 117 -10.15 -0.50 4.41
C ILE A 117 -11.00 -1.70 4.86
N ASP A 118 -12.09 -2.00 4.15
CA ASP A 118 -12.95 -3.17 4.41
C ASP A 118 -12.18 -4.50 4.27
N ASN A 119 -11.22 -4.55 3.33
CA ASN A 119 -10.33 -5.69 3.13
C ASN A 119 -9.08 -5.66 4.03
N GLY A 120 -9.09 -4.89 5.13
CA GLY A 120 -7.97 -4.81 6.07
C GLY A 120 -6.73 -4.19 5.43
N GLU A 121 -6.90 -3.04 4.79
CA GLU A 121 -5.84 -2.29 4.12
C GLU A 121 -5.15 -3.07 2.98
N THR A 122 -5.91 -3.92 2.31
CA THR A 122 -5.45 -4.74 1.19
C THR A 122 -6.16 -4.36 -0.09
N THR A 123 -5.39 -4.20 -1.17
CA THR A 123 -5.91 -4.01 -2.52
C THR A 123 -5.36 -5.02 -3.50
N THR A 124 -6.26 -5.72 -4.18
CA THR A 124 -5.95 -6.47 -5.40
C THR A 124 -6.17 -5.59 -6.61
N VAL A 125 -5.10 -5.24 -7.31
CA VAL A 125 -5.11 -4.57 -8.61
C VAL A 125 -5.30 -5.65 -9.68
N GLY A 126 -6.42 -5.61 -10.37
CA GLY A 126 -6.77 -6.51 -11.46
C GLY A 126 -6.65 -5.81 -12.81
N ILE A 127 -5.98 -6.47 -13.75
CA ILE A 127 -5.71 -5.96 -15.09
C ILE A 127 -6.22 -6.98 -16.11
N ASP A 128 -7.32 -6.66 -16.77
CA ASP A 128 -7.96 -7.53 -17.76
C ASP A 128 -7.82 -6.97 -19.17
N SER A 129 -7.21 -7.74 -20.06
CA SER A 129 -7.00 -7.39 -21.46
C SER A 129 -7.67 -8.41 -22.37
N ALA A 130 -8.34 -7.97 -23.43
CA ALA A 130 -8.94 -8.84 -24.44
C ALA A 130 -8.61 -8.33 -25.85
N VAL A 131 -7.95 -9.17 -26.65
CA VAL A 131 -7.59 -8.91 -28.04
C VAL A 131 -8.51 -9.72 -28.94
N THR A 132 -9.36 -9.05 -29.71
CA THR A 132 -10.29 -9.65 -30.67
C THR A 132 -9.86 -9.35 -32.10
N SER A 133 -9.84 -10.35 -32.97
CA SER A 133 -9.52 -10.19 -34.39
C SER A 133 -10.71 -10.57 -35.27
N SER A 134 -11.31 -9.57 -35.94
CA SER A 134 -12.38 -9.79 -36.91
C SER A 134 -11.88 -10.47 -38.19
N THR A 135 -10.64 -10.21 -38.58
CA THR A 135 -9.96 -10.79 -39.74
C THR A 135 -9.62 -12.27 -39.56
N LEU A 136 -9.52 -12.74 -38.32
CA LEU A 136 -9.34 -14.16 -37.97
C LEU A 136 -10.67 -14.82 -37.57
N GLY A 137 -11.80 -14.35 -38.11
CA GLY A 137 -13.12 -14.94 -37.87
C GLY A 137 -13.68 -14.65 -36.47
N GLY A 138 -13.29 -13.54 -35.85
CA GLY A 138 -13.80 -13.12 -34.54
C GLY A 138 -13.13 -13.80 -33.34
N ARG A 139 -11.95 -14.41 -33.52
CA ARG A 139 -11.19 -15.01 -32.42
C ARG A 139 -10.79 -13.96 -31.39
N SER A 140 -10.93 -14.29 -30.11
CA SER A 140 -10.54 -13.44 -28.98
C SER A 140 -9.55 -14.19 -28.08
N VAL A 141 -8.55 -13.47 -27.56
CA VAL A 141 -7.63 -13.94 -26.52
C VAL A 141 -7.67 -12.94 -25.38
N SER A 142 -7.88 -13.43 -24.16
CA SER A 142 -7.88 -12.62 -22.95
C SER A 142 -6.71 -12.98 -22.06
N VAL A 143 -6.13 -11.97 -21.41
CA VAL A 143 -5.10 -12.11 -20.38
C VAL A 143 -5.51 -11.27 -19.19
N SER A 144 -5.40 -11.88 -18.01
CA SER A 144 -5.64 -11.24 -16.72
C SER A 144 -4.35 -11.27 -15.91
N GLN A 145 -4.01 -10.15 -15.28
CA GLN A 145 -2.91 -10.03 -14.32
C GLN A 145 -3.44 -9.46 -13.02
N GLU A 146 -2.96 -9.97 -11.90
CA GLU A 146 -3.35 -9.51 -10.58
C GLU A 146 -2.12 -9.20 -9.74
N ARG A 147 -2.25 -8.21 -8.87
CA ARG A 147 -1.23 -7.87 -7.88
C ARG A 147 -1.87 -7.40 -6.59
N THR A 148 -1.27 -7.77 -5.47
CA THR A 148 -1.69 -7.32 -4.15
C THR A 148 -0.81 -6.19 -3.65
N ILE A 149 -1.44 -5.21 -3.02
CA ILE A 149 -0.82 -4.09 -2.31
C ILE A 149 -1.41 -4.09 -0.91
N GLU A 150 -0.56 -3.94 0.10
CA GLU A 150 -0.94 -3.90 1.51
C GLU A 150 -0.39 -2.61 2.11
N THR A 151 -1.16 -1.98 2.98
CA THR A 151 -0.70 -0.87 3.82
C THR A 151 -0.93 -1.18 5.29
N ASP A 152 -0.33 -0.37 6.15
CA ASP A 152 -0.58 -0.37 7.59
C ASP A 152 -0.56 1.08 8.08
N LEU A 153 -1.72 1.73 7.94
CA LEU A 153 -1.91 3.16 8.19
C LEU A 153 -2.02 3.49 9.66
N LEU A 154 -2.42 2.53 10.51
CA LEU A 154 -2.67 2.74 11.95
C LEU A 154 -1.80 1.85 12.84
N GLY A 155 -1.06 0.88 12.32
CA GLY A 155 -0.32 -0.08 13.15
C GLY A 155 0.67 0.57 14.11
N GLN A 156 1.32 1.66 13.69
CA GLN A 156 2.27 2.40 14.51
C GLN A 156 1.61 3.40 15.49
N PHE A 157 0.28 3.57 15.43
CA PHE A 157 -0.43 4.41 16.40
C PHE A 157 -0.46 3.76 17.79
N ASN A 158 -0.41 2.42 17.83
CA ASN A 158 -0.40 1.67 19.08
C ASN A 158 0.94 1.83 19.81
N ALA A 159 0.93 2.41 21.01
CA ALA A 159 2.15 2.58 21.81
C ALA A 159 1.84 2.47 23.30
N THR A 160 2.75 1.87 24.07
CA THR A 160 2.64 1.69 25.53
C THR A 160 3.67 2.54 26.30
N GLU A 161 4.31 3.48 25.62
CA GLU A 161 5.28 4.40 26.21
C GLU A 161 4.56 5.56 26.91
N THR A 162 4.86 5.75 28.20
CA THR A 162 4.39 6.89 28.98
C THR A 162 5.04 8.18 28.50
N ARG A 163 4.21 9.11 28.03
CA ARG A 163 4.63 10.40 27.48
C ARG A 163 3.99 11.55 28.28
N PRO A 164 4.77 12.54 28.74
CA PRO A 164 4.20 13.72 29.39
C PRO A 164 3.48 14.60 28.37
N VAL A 165 2.45 15.31 28.84
CA VAL A 165 1.79 16.37 28.08
C VAL A 165 2.05 17.69 28.81
N GLU A 166 2.72 18.59 28.12
CA GLU A 166 3.07 19.91 28.61
C GLU A 166 2.05 20.92 28.06
N ALA A 167 1.47 21.75 28.93
CA ALA A 167 0.53 22.77 28.51
C ALA A 167 1.24 24.08 28.12
N ASP A 168 2.48 24.29 28.59
CA ASP A 168 3.26 25.52 28.39
C ASP A 168 2.48 26.79 28.78
N GLN A 169 1.52 26.66 29.69
CA GLN A 169 0.67 27.77 30.14
C GLN A 169 1.23 28.40 31.43
N PRO A 170 1.25 29.74 31.52
CA PRO A 170 1.54 30.42 32.79
C PRO A 170 0.58 29.95 33.89
N LEU A 171 1.11 29.68 35.09
CA LEU A 171 0.37 29.28 36.29
C LEU A 171 -0.21 27.85 36.29
N VAL A 172 -0.08 27.11 35.19
CA VAL A 172 -0.34 25.67 35.16
C VAL A 172 0.98 24.95 35.36
N SER A 173 1.04 24.05 36.34
CA SER A 173 2.23 23.21 36.50
C SER A 173 2.22 22.11 35.46
N ASP A 174 3.38 21.82 34.91
CA ASP A 174 3.61 20.79 33.91
C ASP A 174 4.27 19.55 34.54
N PRO A 175 4.02 18.32 34.05
CA PRO A 175 3.05 17.99 33.00
C PRO A 175 1.61 18.03 33.49
N VAL A 176 0.67 18.41 32.62
CA VAL A 176 -0.76 18.45 32.96
C VAL A 176 -1.36 17.06 33.08
N LEU A 177 -0.94 16.14 32.22
CA LEU A 177 -1.28 14.72 32.26
C LEU A 177 -0.14 13.87 31.68
N TYR A 178 -0.21 12.57 31.88
CA TYR A 178 0.60 11.59 31.17
C TYR A 178 -0.28 10.74 30.27
N ILE A 179 0.18 10.44 29.06
CA ILE A 179 -0.45 9.46 28.17
C ILE A 179 0.36 8.17 28.29
N ASN A 180 -0.25 7.12 28.86
CA ASN A 180 0.42 5.84 29.11
C ASN A 180 0.31 4.91 27.91
N GLU A 181 -0.84 4.92 27.24
CA GLU A 181 -1.09 4.03 26.12
C GLU A 181 -1.94 4.73 25.05
N THR A 182 -1.62 4.47 23.78
CA THR A 182 -2.41 4.85 22.60
C THR A 182 -2.86 3.59 21.89
N ARG A 183 -4.11 3.57 21.44
CA ARG A 183 -4.69 2.46 20.66
C ARG A 183 -5.49 2.99 19.49
N GLY A 184 -5.36 2.37 18.32
CA GLY A 184 -6.06 2.82 17.11
C GLY A 184 -6.50 1.66 16.23
N ALA A 185 -7.72 1.74 15.72
CA ALA A 185 -8.27 0.79 14.77
C ALA A 185 -9.28 1.47 13.83
N TRP A 186 -9.49 0.86 12.66
CA TRP A 186 -10.61 1.25 11.78
C TRP A 186 -11.93 0.75 12.35
N ASP A 187 -12.95 1.61 12.37
CA ASP A 187 -14.33 1.19 12.65
C ASP A 187 -14.96 0.67 11.36
N GLN A 188 -14.58 -0.54 10.96
CA GLN A 188 -15.11 -1.20 9.77
C GLN A 188 -16.63 -1.37 9.83
N GLY A 189 -17.20 -1.49 11.04
CA GLY A 189 -18.64 -1.65 11.24
C GLY A 189 -19.45 -0.42 10.82
N ASN A 190 -18.85 0.77 10.88
CA ASN A 190 -19.48 2.04 10.51
C ASN A 190 -18.89 2.67 9.25
N LEU A 191 -18.10 1.91 8.48
CA LEU A 191 -17.53 2.37 7.22
C LEU A 191 -18.64 2.69 6.20
N THR A 192 -18.58 3.87 5.59
CA THR A 192 -19.54 4.31 4.57
C THR A 192 -18.84 4.83 3.32
N GLN A 193 -19.61 5.14 2.28
CA GLN A 193 -19.05 5.78 1.07
C GLN A 193 -18.53 7.19 1.34
N SER A 194 -19.12 7.91 2.31
CA SER A 194 -18.75 9.30 2.63
C SER A 194 -17.68 9.40 3.71
N GLU A 195 -17.63 8.44 4.64
CA GLU A 195 -16.77 8.51 5.81
C GLU A 195 -16.07 7.17 6.07
N THR A 196 -14.80 7.25 6.44
CA THR A 196 -14.00 6.14 6.98
C THR A 196 -13.71 6.44 8.45
N PRO A 197 -14.47 5.88 9.40
CA PRO A 197 -14.30 6.18 10.82
C PRO A 197 -13.12 5.40 11.44
N LEU A 198 -12.50 6.00 12.44
CA LEU A 198 -11.39 5.45 13.22
C LEU A 198 -11.72 5.57 14.70
N ASP A 199 -11.51 4.46 15.41
CA ASP A 199 -11.64 4.37 16.85
C ASP A 199 -10.26 4.53 17.48
N LEU A 200 -10.05 5.68 18.13
CA LEU A 200 -8.79 6.00 18.80
C LEU A 200 -9.01 6.10 20.31
N GLY A 201 -8.10 5.48 21.07
CA GLY A 201 -8.14 5.42 22.53
C GLY A 201 -6.83 5.91 23.15
N PHE A 202 -6.93 6.65 24.24
CA PHE A 202 -5.80 7.17 25.00
C PHE A 202 -6.00 6.86 26.49
N ASP A 203 -5.08 6.10 27.09
CA ASP A 203 -5.09 5.93 28.55
C ASP A 203 -4.26 7.05 29.17
N VAL A 204 -4.94 7.93 29.92
CA VAL A 204 -4.34 9.13 30.49
C VAL A 204 -4.33 9.08 32.01
N TYR A 205 -3.24 9.53 32.61
CA TYR A 205 -3.06 9.63 34.05
C TYR A 205 -2.99 11.09 34.50
N ASN A 206 -3.72 11.43 35.56
CA ASN A 206 -3.68 12.76 36.16
C ASN A 206 -2.68 12.84 37.32
N PRO A 207 -1.53 13.53 37.16
CA PRO A 207 -0.53 13.69 38.22
C PRO A 207 -0.90 14.79 39.23
N LYS A 208 -1.97 15.55 39.01
CA LYS A 208 -2.37 16.67 39.87
C LYS A 208 -3.10 16.17 41.11
N PRO A 209 -2.95 16.86 42.26
CA PRO A 209 -3.64 16.49 43.49
C PRO A 209 -5.12 16.92 43.51
N TYR A 210 -5.68 17.38 42.39
CA TYR A 210 -7.05 17.85 42.24
C TYR A 210 -7.64 17.42 40.90
N PRO A 211 -8.97 17.20 40.83
CA PRO A 211 -9.62 16.82 39.59
C PRO A 211 -9.76 18.01 38.64
N TYR A 212 -9.76 17.72 37.34
CA TYR A 212 -10.15 18.64 36.28
C TYR A 212 -10.83 17.87 35.15
N THR A 213 -11.44 18.57 34.20
CA THR A 213 -12.24 17.96 33.14
C THR A 213 -11.59 18.19 31.78
N ILE A 214 -11.50 17.16 30.96
CA ILE A 214 -11.34 17.30 29.52
C ILE A 214 -12.74 17.51 28.96
N THR A 215 -13.01 18.68 28.39
CA THR A 215 -14.33 19.00 27.84
C THR A 215 -14.48 18.56 26.39
N LYS A 216 -13.37 18.54 25.64
CA LYS A 216 -13.29 18.17 24.22
C LYS A 216 -11.94 17.54 23.90
N VAL A 217 -11.96 16.62 22.96
CA VAL A 217 -10.78 16.12 22.24
C VAL A 217 -10.97 16.52 20.77
N GLY A 218 -10.12 17.38 20.25
CA GLY A 218 -10.13 17.73 18.84
C GLY A 218 -9.04 17.03 18.06
N TYR A 219 -9.28 16.87 16.77
CA TYR A 219 -8.36 16.16 15.88
C TYR A 219 -8.28 16.79 14.49
N THR A 220 -7.16 16.55 13.81
CA THR A 220 -7.00 16.83 12.38
C THR A 220 -6.17 15.73 11.74
N ILE A 221 -6.71 15.11 10.69
CA ILE A 221 -6.04 14.09 9.89
C ILE A 221 -5.61 14.73 8.57
N ARG A 222 -4.32 14.67 8.28
CA ARG A 222 -3.74 15.13 7.02
C ARG A 222 -3.05 13.97 6.32
N MET A 223 -3.27 13.86 5.02
CA MET A 223 -2.52 12.94 4.17
C MET A 223 -1.81 13.77 3.11
N ASN A 224 -0.48 13.84 3.19
CA ASN A 224 0.32 14.91 2.60
C ASN A 224 -0.21 16.29 3.07
N ASP A 225 -0.38 17.24 2.16
CA ASP A 225 -0.86 18.59 2.50
C ASP A 225 -2.39 18.70 2.54
N VAL A 226 -3.11 17.57 2.36
CA VAL A 226 -4.57 17.52 2.27
C VAL A 226 -5.17 17.16 3.63
N THR A 227 -5.95 18.07 4.22
CA THR A 227 -6.82 17.73 5.35
C THR A 227 -7.92 16.79 4.86
N VAL A 228 -7.91 15.57 5.37
CA VAL A 228 -8.90 14.54 5.02
C VAL A 228 -9.90 14.30 6.14
N GLY A 229 -9.64 14.76 7.36
CA GLY A 229 -10.59 14.70 8.47
C GLY A 229 -10.28 15.76 9.52
N GLU A 230 -11.29 16.34 10.14
CA GLU A 230 -11.16 17.27 11.27
C GLU A 230 -12.44 17.26 12.10
N GLY A 231 -12.32 17.45 13.41
CA GLY A 231 -13.48 17.46 14.29
C GLY A 231 -13.15 17.57 15.76
N GLU A 232 -14.19 17.55 16.58
CA GLU A 232 -14.10 17.55 18.05
C GLU A 232 -15.06 16.49 18.61
N THR A 233 -14.68 15.87 19.72
CA THR A 233 -15.57 15.00 20.48
C THR A 233 -16.55 15.82 21.32
N ASP A 234 -17.79 15.33 21.43
CA ASP A 234 -18.83 15.94 22.26
C ASP A 234 -18.83 15.42 23.72
N ARG A 235 -17.93 14.48 24.04
CA ARG A 235 -17.88 13.82 25.35
C ARG A 235 -16.78 14.42 26.22
N GLY A 236 -17.18 14.87 27.41
CA GLY A 236 -16.26 15.28 28.46
C GLY A 236 -15.85 14.12 29.38
N TYR A 237 -14.63 14.19 29.90
CA TYR A 237 -14.03 13.22 30.81
C TYR A 237 -13.54 13.93 32.08
N VAL A 238 -13.89 13.42 33.26
CA VAL A 238 -13.35 13.92 34.52
C VAL A 238 -12.10 13.13 34.85
N LEU A 239 -10.97 13.81 35.01
CA LEU A 239 -9.70 13.21 35.41
C LEU A 239 -9.51 13.36 36.92
N SER A 240 -9.76 12.30 37.67
CA SER A 240 -9.56 12.26 39.12
C SER A 240 -8.07 12.32 39.51
N PRO A 241 -7.72 12.84 40.69
CA PRO A 241 -6.32 12.90 41.15
C PRO A 241 -5.69 11.51 41.25
N GLY A 242 -4.56 11.30 40.58
CA GLY A 242 -3.79 10.06 40.68
C GLY A 242 -4.49 8.83 40.11
N GLU A 243 -5.51 9.00 39.28
CA GLU A 243 -6.22 7.92 38.59
C GLU A 243 -5.92 7.96 37.08
N GLU A 244 -6.10 6.81 36.45
CA GLU A 244 -6.05 6.63 35.01
C GLU A 244 -7.47 6.67 34.42
N THR A 245 -7.61 7.22 33.23
CA THR A 245 -8.89 7.35 32.51
C THR A 245 -8.65 7.12 31.03
N THR A 246 -9.50 6.30 30.41
CA THR A 246 -9.46 6.09 28.96
C THR A 246 -10.30 7.17 28.26
N LEU A 247 -9.65 7.94 27.38
CA LEU A 247 -10.28 8.87 26.47
C LEU A 247 -10.55 8.16 25.15
N GLU A 248 -11.75 8.34 24.60
CA GLU A 248 -12.11 7.81 23.29
C GLU A 248 -12.30 8.99 22.34
N ALA A 249 -11.64 8.93 21.18
CA ALA A 249 -11.83 9.87 20.09
C ALA A 249 -12.39 9.11 18.89
N ASN A 250 -13.68 9.33 18.63
CA ASN A 250 -14.32 8.89 17.40
C ASN A 250 -13.95 9.89 16.32
N THR A 251 -13.02 9.50 15.46
CA THR A 251 -12.52 10.35 14.37
C THR A 251 -12.96 9.78 13.03
N ALA A 252 -12.94 10.57 11.97
CA ALA A 252 -13.28 10.08 10.64
C ALA A 252 -12.49 10.79 9.55
N ILE A 253 -12.09 10.02 8.54
CA ILE A 253 -11.71 10.55 7.24
C ILE A 253 -12.98 10.82 6.44
N GLN A 254 -13.07 12.01 5.88
CA GLN A 254 -14.09 12.46 4.94
C GLN A 254 -13.65 12.08 3.52
N ASN A 255 -14.27 11.03 2.99
CA ASN A 255 -13.85 10.38 1.75
C ASN A 255 -13.91 11.28 0.52
N GLU A 256 -14.74 12.33 0.56
CA GLU A 256 -14.80 13.35 -0.49
C GLU A 256 -13.49 14.12 -0.71
N ASN A 257 -12.56 14.09 0.25
CA ASN A 257 -11.24 14.72 0.12
C ASN A 257 -10.15 13.76 -0.43
N LEU A 258 -10.46 12.47 -0.58
CA LEU A 258 -9.48 11.45 -0.97
C LEU A 258 -9.07 11.55 -2.44
N ASP A 259 -9.90 12.11 -3.31
CA ASP A 259 -9.54 12.37 -4.70
C ASP A 259 -8.39 13.40 -4.79
N ARG A 260 -8.38 14.42 -3.94
CA ARG A 260 -7.31 15.42 -3.82
C ARG A 260 -6.07 14.81 -3.19
N TRP A 261 -6.23 14.00 -2.15
CA TRP A 261 -5.10 13.26 -1.56
C TRP A 261 -4.43 12.39 -2.62
N TRP A 262 -5.19 11.64 -3.41
CA TRP A 262 -4.67 10.78 -4.47
C TRP A 262 -3.76 11.51 -5.46
N VAL A 263 -4.15 12.72 -5.85
CA VAL A 263 -3.32 13.57 -6.72
C VAL A 263 -1.98 13.87 -6.05
N SER A 264 -1.99 14.29 -4.79
CA SER A 264 -0.76 14.56 -4.04
C SER A 264 0.11 13.31 -3.86
N HIS A 265 -0.52 12.15 -3.65
CA HIS A 265 0.16 10.87 -3.50
C HIS A 265 0.94 10.51 -4.77
N LEU A 266 0.31 10.59 -5.94
CA LEU A 266 0.99 10.36 -7.21
C LEU A 266 2.02 11.44 -7.53
N GLN A 267 1.77 12.71 -7.21
CA GLN A 267 2.76 13.78 -7.40
C GLN A 267 4.01 13.62 -6.53
N ARG A 268 3.94 12.84 -5.46
CA ARG A 268 5.05 12.50 -4.56
C ARG A 268 5.58 11.09 -4.81
N ASN A 269 5.45 10.59 -6.03
CA ASN A 269 5.89 9.25 -6.42
C ASN A 269 5.24 8.10 -5.63
N GLN A 270 3.92 8.15 -5.48
CA GLN A 270 3.16 7.16 -4.69
C GLN A 270 3.57 7.12 -3.22
N ARG A 271 3.82 8.29 -2.65
CA ARG A 271 4.17 8.48 -1.24
C ARG A 271 3.16 9.39 -0.55
N THR A 272 2.78 9.01 0.66
CA THR A 272 1.91 9.77 1.55
C THR A 272 2.60 9.94 2.89
N ASP A 273 2.70 11.17 3.36
CA ASP A 273 2.97 11.42 4.78
C ASP A 273 1.60 11.58 5.48
N LEU A 274 1.18 10.57 6.25
CA LEU A 274 -0.01 10.62 7.10
C LEU A 274 0.36 11.31 8.41
N TYR A 275 -0.45 12.26 8.82
CA TYR A 275 -0.28 13.00 10.07
C TYR A 275 -1.63 13.10 10.78
N ILE A 276 -1.65 12.81 12.08
CA ILE A 276 -2.83 12.98 12.93
C ILE A 276 -2.46 13.81 14.15
N ASP A 277 -3.05 15.00 14.20
CA ASP A 277 -2.93 15.96 15.29
C ASP A 277 -4.06 15.77 16.29
N PHE A 278 -3.75 15.93 17.58
CA PHE A 278 -4.75 15.98 18.63
C PHE A 278 -4.56 17.19 19.53
N TYR A 279 -5.67 17.67 20.09
CA TYR A 279 -5.65 18.64 21.17
C TYR A 279 -6.76 18.37 22.18
N LEU A 280 -6.55 18.80 23.41
CA LEU A 280 -7.52 18.74 24.48
C LEU A 280 -7.97 20.15 24.85
N VAL A 281 -9.24 20.29 25.25
CA VAL A 281 -9.73 21.48 25.94
C VAL A 281 -9.96 21.12 27.40
N LEU A 282 -9.06 21.57 28.27
CA LEU A 282 -9.12 21.33 29.71
C LEU A 282 -9.95 22.42 30.39
N GLU A 283 -10.78 22.04 31.35
CA GLU A 283 -11.52 22.93 32.24
C GLU A 283 -11.17 22.62 33.70
N GLY A 284 -10.69 23.64 34.41
CA GLY A 284 -10.35 23.56 35.83
C GLY A 284 -10.38 24.94 36.47
N GLY A 285 -10.90 25.04 37.70
CA GLY A 285 -10.97 26.34 38.41
C GLY A 285 -11.87 27.39 37.76
N GLY A 286 -12.72 27.01 36.80
CA GLY A 286 -13.61 27.91 36.05
C GLY A 286 -12.97 28.52 34.80
N GLU A 287 -11.76 28.10 34.42
CA GLU A 287 -11.07 28.53 33.20
C GLU A 287 -10.92 27.35 32.23
N GLN A 288 -10.93 27.65 30.93
CA GLN A 288 -10.67 26.68 29.86
C GLN A 288 -9.39 27.05 29.12
N PHE A 289 -8.57 26.06 28.82
CA PHE A 289 -7.39 26.23 27.99
C PHE A 289 -7.18 25.02 27.08
N ARG A 290 -6.65 25.29 25.89
CA ARG A 290 -6.28 24.27 24.91
C ARG A 290 -4.87 23.78 25.19
N VAL A 291 -4.68 22.48 25.10
CA VAL A 291 -3.38 21.81 25.19
C VAL A 291 -3.23 20.96 23.94
N ASP A 292 -2.21 21.27 23.13
CA ASP A 292 -1.86 20.45 21.98
C ASP A 292 -1.14 19.19 22.48
N LEU A 293 -1.39 18.05 21.83
CA LEU A 293 -0.88 16.75 22.25
C LEU A 293 0.35 16.34 21.43
N ASP A 294 1.29 17.25 21.27
CA ASP A 294 2.51 17.07 20.43
C ASP A 294 3.30 15.80 20.78
N SER A 295 3.22 15.35 22.03
CA SER A 295 3.92 14.14 22.49
C SER A 295 3.37 12.84 21.90
N ILE A 296 2.16 12.88 21.31
CA ILE A 296 1.52 11.73 20.65
C ILE A 296 1.16 12.01 19.20
N ASP A 297 1.75 13.06 18.60
CA ASP A 297 1.64 13.33 17.18
C ASP A 297 1.96 12.06 16.39
N TYR A 298 0.99 11.63 15.60
CA TYR A 298 1.15 10.44 14.79
C TYR A 298 1.61 10.85 13.40
N GLN A 299 2.82 10.44 13.03
CA GLN A 299 3.36 10.64 11.69
C GLN A 299 3.79 9.30 11.10
N GLN A 300 3.27 8.97 9.93
CA GLN A 300 3.61 7.75 9.20
C GLN A 300 3.86 8.05 7.73
N GLU A 301 5.00 7.59 7.22
CA GLU A 301 5.25 7.56 5.79
C GLU A 301 4.71 6.27 5.18
N ILE A 302 3.80 6.40 4.22
CA ILE A 302 3.23 5.28 3.47
C ILE A 302 3.70 5.37 2.03
N GLU A 303 4.31 4.30 1.55
CA GLU A 303 4.65 4.14 0.16
C GLU A 303 3.83 3.03 -0.46
N THR A 304 3.30 3.29 -1.65
CA THR A 304 2.73 2.24 -2.50
C THR A 304 3.58 2.09 -3.76
N ASP A 305 3.33 1.00 -4.48
CA ASP A 305 3.82 0.79 -5.83
C ASP A 305 2.73 0.01 -6.54
N ILE A 306 1.82 0.69 -7.21
CA ILE A 306 0.56 0.08 -7.66
C ILE A 306 0.80 -0.89 -8.82
N PHE A 307 1.64 -0.48 -9.78
CA PHE A 307 1.92 -1.29 -10.98
C PHE A 307 3.23 -2.07 -10.95
N GLY A 308 4.10 -1.87 -9.95
CA GLY A 308 5.27 -2.73 -9.76
C GLY A 308 6.52 -2.16 -10.38
N ASN A 309 6.45 -0.90 -10.78
CA ASN A 309 7.41 -0.28 -11.67
C ASN A 309 7.59 1.22 -11.41
N LYS A 310 7.23 1.72 -10.22
CA LYS A 310 7.42 3.14 -9.87
C LYS A 310 8.87 3.61 -9.93
N ALA A 311 9.84 2.69 -9.81
CA ALA A 311 11.25 3.02 -9.95
C ALA A 311 11.64 3.30 -11.42
N GLN A 312 11.06 2.56 -12.36
CA GLN A 312 11.25 2.80 -13.80
C GLN A 312 10.40 3.98 -14.30
N TYR A 313 9.22 4.16 -13.72
CA TYR A 313 8.26 5.19 -14.10
C TYR A 313 7.88 6.03 -12.87
N PRO A 314 8.79 6.89 -12.38
CA PRO A 314 8.49 7.74 -11.24
C PRO A 314 7.38 8.73 -11.60
N THR A 315 6.50 8.98 -10.65
CA THR A 315 5.44 9.99 -10.76
C THR A 315 5.86 11.27 -10.02
N GLY A 316 5.42 12.44 -10.51
CA GLY A 316 5.71 13.73 -9.85
C GLY A 316 6.81 14.59 -10.48
N ASN A 317 7.11 15.72 -9.83
CA ASN A 317 7.99 16.79 -10.33
C ASN A 317 9.49 16.43 -10.47
N GLY A 318 9.87 15.19 -10.17
CA GLY A 318 11.20 14.63 -10.48
C GLY A 318 11.32 14.03 -11.88
N THR A 319 10.26 14.13 -12.71
CA THR A 319 10.21 13.60 -14.07
C THR A 319 10.99 14.47 -15.06
N SER A 320 12.33 14.48 -14.94
CA SER A 320 13.17 14.63 -16.14
C SER A 320 13.17 13.29 -16.87
N ALA A 321 12.06 12.98 -17.55
CA ALA A 321 12.07 12.01 -18.63
C ALA A 321 12.54 12.76 -19.89
N GLU A 322 13.85 12.82 -20.11
CA GLU A 322 14.32 12.99 -21.49
C GLU A 322 14.05 11.67 -22.22
N PRO A 323 13.40 11.69 -23.39
CA PRO A 323 13.43 10.53 -24.27
C PRO A 323 14.86 10.40 -24.79
N ASP A 324 15.47 9.24 -24.55
CA ASP A 324 16.71 8.83 -25.21
C ASP A 324 16.44 8.68 -26.72
N ASP A 325 16.56 9.79 -27.45
CA ASP A 325 16.64 9.80 -28.90
C ASP A 325 18.11 9.63 -29.29
N GLY A 326 18.48 8.37 -29.55
CA GLY A 326 19.80 8.04 -30.02
C GLY A 326 20.11 8.68 -31.37
N SER A 327 21.20 9.46 -31.44
CA SER A 327 22.06 9.61 -32.62
C SER A 327 23.31 10.42 -32.27
N GLY A 328 24.50 9.83 -32.41
CA GLY A 328 25.76 10.55 -32.27
C GLY A 328 26.99 9.64 -32.24
N ASP A 329 27.33 9.08 -33.40
CA ASP A 329 28.66 8.54 -33.71
C ASP A 329 29.70 9.68 -33.66
N GLU A 330 30.80 9.51 -32.92
CA GLU A 330 32.17 9.82 -33.35
C GLU A 330 33.19 9.51 -32.21
N SER A 331 34.26 8.81 -32.57
CA SER A 331 35.40 8.42 -31.71
C SER A 331 36.64 9.30 -32.05
N PRO A 332 37.85 9.05 -31.49
CA PRO A 332 38.46 9.81 -30.39
C PRO A 332 39.73 10.61 -30.81
N ASP A 333 40.07 11.66 -30.06
CA ASP A 333 41.39 12.32 -29.93
C ASP A 333 41.15 13.61 -29.09
N GLY A 334 41.96 14.10 -28.16
CA GLY A 334 43.30 13.80 -27.63
C GLY A 334 43.70 14.93 -26.66
N ASP A 335 44.62 14.62 -25.73
CA ASP A 335 45.50 15.49 -24.92
C ASP A 335 44.88 16.46 -23.89
N GLU A 336 44.95 16.12 -22.60
CA GLU A 336 45.99 16.49 -21.60
C GLU A 336 45.93 17.96 -21.15
N GLU A 337 45.65 18.20 -19.86
CA GLU A 337 46.65 18.69 -18.90
C GLU A 337 46.23 18.43 -17.45
N THR A 338 47.26 18.17 -16.65
CA THR A 338 47.31 17.67 -15.28
C THR A 338 47.20 18.83 -14.29
N GLU A 339 46.49 18.68 -13.15
CA GLU A 339 46.97 19.22 -11.87
C GLU A 339 46.66 18.25 -10.69
N THR A 340 47.65 18.20 -9.79
CA THR A 340 47.97 17.16 -8.80
C THR A 340 47.17 17.30 -7.48
N PRO A 341 46.91 16.19 -6.76
CA PRO A 341 46.15 16.17 -5.50
C PRO A 341 46.92 16.64 -4.25
N THR A 342 46.17 17.21 -3.29
CA THR A 342 46.61 17.51 -1.91
C THR A 342 46.14 16.40 -0.94
N PRO A 343 47.01 15.81 -0.09
CA PRO A 343 46.60 14.83 0.93
C PRO A 343 46.76 15.28 2.42
N THR A 344 45.85 14.75 3.29
CA THR A 344 46.04 14.29 4.71
C THR A 344 46.05 15.38 5.83
N PRO A 345 45.58 15.17 7.11
CA PRO A 345 45.64 13.97 8.01
C PRO A 345 44.32 13.53 8.71
N THR A 346 44.08 12.24 8.99
CA THR A 346 44.53 11.33 10.10
C THR A 346 44.17 11.82 11.52
N GLU A 347 43.20 11.15 12.15
CA GLU A 347 43.01 11.14 13.60
C GLU A 347 43.50 9.84 14.24
N THR A 348 43.98 9.99 15.48
CA THR A 348 44.74 9.04 16.28
C THR A 348 43.84 8.32 17.26
N GLU A 349 43.89 6.98 17.29
CA GLU A 349 43.39 6.18 18.40
C GLU A 349 44.38 6.27 19.58
N THR A 350 43.85 6.51 20.78
CA THR A 350 44.62 6.50 22.03
C THR A 350 44.21 5.27 22.85
N ASP A 351 45.21 4.43 23.09
CA ASP A 351 45.30 3.33 24.05
C ASP A 351 45.93 3.85 25.36
N ASP A 352 45.45 3.34 26.50
CA ASP A 352 46.06 3.27 27.84
C ASP A 352 44.94 2.78 28.81
N GLY A 353 44.91 1.57 29.38
CA GLY A 353 45.95 0.85 30.15
C GLY A 353 45.64 1.03 31.65
N LEU A 354 45.08 0.08 32.42
CA LEU A 354 45.60 -1.19 32.98
C LEU A 354 45.57 -1.15 34.55
N LEU A 355 45.24 -2.30 35.18
CA LEU A 355 45.44 -2.72 36.61
C LEU A 355 44.36 -2.26 37.63
N SER A 356 43.83 -3.05 38.59
CA SER A 356 44.23 -4.32 39.22
C SER A 356 43.08 -4.89 40.08
N ASP A 357 43.10 -6.22 40.27
CA ASP A 357 42.72 -7.04 41.44
C ASP A 357 41.31 -7.04 42.07
N GLY A 358 40.85 -8.26 42.35
CA GLY A 358 39.97 -8.54 43.50
C GLY A 358 39.01 -9.71 43.33
N GLU A 359 39.46 -10.92 43.62
CA GLU A 359 38.66 -12.13 43.82
C GLU A 359 37.48 -11.93 44.82
N THR A 360 36.37 -12.66 44.68
CA THR A 360 35.88 -13.67 45.65
C THR A 360 34.60 -14.35 45.14
N GLU A 361 34.60 -15.67 45.30
CA GLU A 361 33.54 -16.66 45.06
C GLU A 361 32.22 -16.37 45.81
N THR A 362 31.10 -16.96 45.34
CA THR A 362 30.27 -17.90 46.13
C THR A 362 29.11 -18.44 45.28
N GLU A 363 29.10 -19.77 45.15
CA GLU A 363 27.99 -20.60 44.67
C GLU A 363 26.74 -20.47 45.55
N THR A 364 25.53 -20.66 45.00
CA THR A 364 24.51 -21.55 45.59
C THR A 364 23.42 -21.84 44.55
N ALA A 365 23.31 -23.10 44.16
CA ALA A 365 22.11 -23.68 43.57
C ALA A 365 21.15 -24.09 44.70
N THR A 366 19.82 -24.04 44.47
CA THR A 366 18.83 -25.04 44.92
C THR A 366 17.48 -24.79 44.23
N ALA A 367 16.80 -25.90 43.95
CA ALA A 367 15.62 -26.08 43.12
C ALA A 367 14.29 -26.13 43.91
N THR A 368 13.21 -26.38 43.15
CA THR A 368 11.87 -26.92 43.54
C THR A 368 10.89 -25.84 44.05
N GLU A 369 9.60 -25.74 43.69
CA GLU A 369 8.57 -26.75 43.37
C GLU A 369 7.50 -26.29 42.36
N THR A 370 6.91 -27.32 41.74
CA THR A 370 5.69 -27.40 40.94
C THR A 370 4.44 -27.34 41.82
N GLU A 371 3.39 -26.62 41.42
CA GLU A 371 1.96 -26.96 41.67
C GLU A 371 1.08 -26.20 40.64
N THR A 372 0.54 -26.90 39.63
CA THR A 372 -0.89 -27.22 39.42
C THR A 372 -1.92 -26.12 39.71
N THR A 373 -2.77 -25.82 38.72
CA THR A 373 -4.24 -25.97 38.82
C THR A 373 -4.87 -25.87 37.42
N GLU A 374 -5.39 -27.01 36.94
CA GLU A 374 -6.42 -27.09 35.90
C GLU A 374 -7.74 -26.56 36.48
N THR A 375 -8.54 -25.86 35.67
CA THR A 375 -9.96 -25.66 35.97
C THR A 375 -10.76 -25.87 34.70
N GLU A 376 -11.28 -27.09 34.58
CA GLU A 376 -12.50 -27.37 33.82
C GLU A 376 -13.69 -26.72 34.56
N THR A 377 -14.62 -26.08 33.85
CA THR A 377 -16.01 -25.97 34.29
C THR A 377 -16.97 -25.86 33.10
N ALA A 378 -17.57 -27.02 32.82
CA ALA A 378 -18.97 -27.32 32.48
C ALA A 378 -19.90 -26.26 31.87
N THR A 379 -20.38 -26.61 30.68
CA THR A 379 -21.72 -26.33 30.13
C THR A 379 -22.86 -26.68 31.11
N PRO A 380 -23.90 -25.85 31.22
CA PRO A 380 -25.21 -26.32 31.65
C PRO A 380 -26.17 -26.49 30.46
N THR A 381 -26.85 -27.62 30.55
CA THR A 381 -27.94 -28.16 29.74
C THR A 381 -29.17 -27.26 29.64
N GLU A 382 -29.85 -27.44 28.52
CA GLU A 382 -31.20 -27.02 28.15
C GLU A 382 -32.25 -27.05 29.28
N THR A 383 -33.18 -26.10 29.22
CA THR A 383 -34.49 -26.23 29.85
C THR A 383 -35.55 -25.93 28.80
N GLU A 384 -36.25 -27.00 28.37
CA GLU A 384 -37.56 -26.88 27.75
C GLU A 384 -38.55 -26.33 28.78
N THR A 385 -39.36 -25.35 28.38
CA THR A 385 -40.71 -25.17 28.94
C THR A 385 -41.65 -24.76 27.83
N ASP A 386 -42.36 -25.77 27.35
CA ASP A 386 -43.66 -25.69 26.71
C ASP A 386 -44.68 -25.07 27.69
N ASP A 387 -45.35 -23.98 27.30
CA ASP A 387 -46.83 -23.89 27.36
C ASP A 387 -47.36 -22.53 26.83
N GLY A 388 -48.27 -22.61 25.86
CA GLY A 388 -49.57 -21.96 26.03
C GLY A 388 -49.77 -20.50 25.59
N LEU A 389 -50.07 -20.32 24.30
CA LEU A 389 -51.35 -19.82 23.76
C LEU A 389 -52.08 -18.63 24.46
N LEU A 390 -52.35 -17.59 23.66
CA LEU A 390 -53.58 -16.75 23.53
C LEU A 390 -53.31 -15.24 23.55
N GLY A 391 -53.58 -14.57 22.43
CA GLY A 391 -53.69 -13.10 22.31
C GLY A 391 -53.30 -12.57 20.96
#